data_AF-A0A3B8HI61-F1
#
_entry.id   AF-A0A3B8HI61-F1
#
_cell.length_a   1.000
_cell.length_b   1.000
_cell.length_c   1.000
_cell.angle_alpha   90.00
_cell.angle_beta   90.00
_cell.angle_gamma   90.00
#
_symmetry.space_group_name_H-M   'P 1'
#
loop_
_entity.id
_entity.type
_entity.pdbx_description
1 polymer ?
#
loop_
_entity_poly.entity_id
_entity_poly.type
_entity_poly.pdbx_seq_one_letter_code
_entity_poly.pdbx_strand_id
1 'polypeptide(L)'
;MQVAVKHQIPLVFWGQPDAEYGSYGYSYDEIQEVNERQFNRFINLGITAEDMVGMLPEWVQLRDLEMFRYPKLEDMRKAGIVSVHLGSFIPWDPRTMAETLRAELGWKWNSVEGIPDEYGWEKVECMFTGIRDYLKFIKRGFGRTTHLVSIDIREGRKTREEGLKLIEQYDGKRPASLDLFLELVGLTEEEFLDIAMGQCVSPYKHDPSEVSP
;
A
#
# COMPACT_ATOMS: atom_id res chain seq x y z
N MET A 1 -2.37 -9.15 17.16
CA MET A 1 -1.83 -10.19 18.07
C MET A 1 -2.73 -10.53 19.27
N GLN A 2 -3.46 -9.57 19.87
CA GLN A 2 -4.37 -9.86 21.00
C GLN A 2 -5.37 -11.01 20.75
N VAL A 3 -5.95 -11.07 19.55
CA VAL A 3 -6.86 -12.15 19.13
C VAL A 3 -6.17 -13.52 19.19
N ALA A 4 -4.92 -13.61 18.74
CA ALA A 4 -4.16 -14.85 18.77
C ALA A 4 -3.92 -15.33 20.21
N VAL A 5 -3.56 -14.43 21.12
CA VAL A 5 -3.44 -14.74 22.56
C VAL A 5 -4.77 -15.21 23.15
N LYS A 6 -5.85 -14.46 22.91
CA LYS A 6 -7.19 -14.77 23.46
C LYS A 6 -7.68 -16.16 23.03
N HIS A 7 -7.43 -16.53 21.78
CA HIS A 7 -7.90 -17.79 21.21
C HIS A 7 -6.84 -18.88 21.19
N GLN A 8 -5.67 -18.64 21.80
CA GLN A 8 -4.54 -19.57 21.83
C GLN A 8 -4.16 -20.07 20.42
N ILE A 9 -4.13 -19.16 19.45
CA ILE A 9 -3.76 -19.45 18.06
C ILE A 9 -2.24 -19.45 17.97
N PRO A 10 -1.58 -20.61 17.76
CA PRO A 10 -0.14 -20.72 17.86
C PRO A 10 0.62 -20.16 16.64
N LEU A 11 -0.08 -19.91 15.53
CA LEU A 11 0.55 -19.45 14.29
C LEU A 11 -0.29 -18.36 13.63
N VAL A 12 0.34 -17.22 13.36
CA VAL A 12 -0.24 -16.12 12.61
C VAL A 12 0.62 -15.84 11.39
N PHE A 13 0.02 -15.96 10.21
CA PHE A 13 0.62 -15.49 8.97
C PHE A 13 0.12 -14.09 8.64
N TRP A 14 1.08 -13.20 8.39
CA TRP A 14 0.86 -11.92 7.75
C TRP A 14 1.11 -12.06 6.24
N GLY A 15 0.69 -11.07 5.45
CA GLY A 15 0.89 -11.09 4.00
C GLY A 15 2.33 -10.83 3.59
N GLN A 16 2.51 -9.82 2.75
CA GLN A 16 3.80 -9.44 2.18
C GLN A 16 4.80 -9.00 3.26
N PRO A 17 6.08 -9.44 3.20
CA PRO A 17 7.16 -8.93 4.04
C PRO A 17 7.57 -7.51 3.65
N ASP A 18 8.08 -6.74 4.60
CA ASP A 18 8.54 -5.37 4.39
C ASP A 18 9.76 -5.28 3.47
N ALA A 19 10.54 -6.37 3.34
CA ALA A 19 11.73 -6.43 2.50
C ALA A 19 11.46 -6.01 1.05
N GLU A 20 10.25 -6.28 0.53
CA GLU A 20 9.88 -6.03 -0.87
C GLU A 20 9.77 -4.54 -1.23
N TYR A 21 9.25 -3.70 -0.31
CA TYR A 21 8.93 -2.30 -0.62
C TYR A 21 9.54 -1.28 0.33
N GLY A 22 9.78 -1.64 1.59
CA GLY A 22 10.23 -0.71 2.63
C GLY A 22 11.63 -1.00 3.15
N SER A 23 12.10 -2.25 3.04
CA SER A 23 13.38 -2.75 3.53
C SER A 23 13.74 -2.17 4.92
N TYR A 24 12.80 -2.16 5.87
CA TYR A 24 12.95 -1.60 7.23
C TYR A 24 13.92 -2.41 8.11
N GLY A 25 15.14 -2.65 7.64
CA GLY A 25 16.16 -3.44 8.32
C GLY A 25 15.97 -4.95 8.20
N TYR A 26 15.22 -5.42 7.19
CA TYR A 26 15.08 -6.83 6.84
C TYR A 26 15.62 -7.06 5.43
N SER A 27 16.35 -8.16 5.25
CA SER A 27 16.75 -8.64 3.93
C SER A 27 15.72 -9.60 3.35
N TYR A 28 15.85 -9.92 2.07
CA TYR A 28 15.02 -10.94 1.42
C TYR A 28 15.26 -12.36 1.97
N ASP A 29 16.41 -12.62 2.59
CA ASP A 29 16.81 -13.93 3.08
C ASP A 29 16.37 -14.20 4.53
N GLU A 30 15.83 -13.18 5.21
CA GLU A 30 15.43 -13.27 6.61
C GLU A 30 13.95 -13.63 6.75
N ILE A 31 13.64 -14.54 7.68
CA ILE A 31 12.26 -14.76 8.11
C ILE A 31 11.83 -13.56 8.95
N GLN A 32 10.88 -12.79 8.42
CA GLN A 32 10.42 -11.59 9.08
C GLN A 32 9.37 -11.95 10.15
N GLU A 33 9.78 -11.82 11.41
CA GLU A 33 8.89 -11.97 12.56
C GLU A 33 8.15 -10.67 12.88
N VAL A 34 6.85 -10.81 13.13
CA VAL A 34 5.99 -9.74 13.63
C VAL A 34 5.91 -9.83 15.15
N ASN A 35 6.93 -9.26 15.78
CA ASN A 35 7.13 -9.19 17.23
C ASN A 35 6.92 -7.76 17.77
N GLU A 36 7.02 -7.60 19.10
CA GLU A 36 6.83 -6.31 19.77
C GLU A 36 7.74 -5.21 19.23
N ARG A 37 8.98 -5.54 18.86
CA ARG A 37 9.93 -4.58 18.29
C ARG A 37 9.43 -4.06 16.94
N GLN A 38 8.98 -4.94 16.05
CA GLN A 38 8.43 -4.52 14.75
C GLN A 38 7.14 -3.72 14.96
N PHE A 39 6.26 -4.17 15.86
CA PHE A 39 5.03 -3.45 16.19
C PHE A 39 5.31 -2.01 16.65
N ASN A 40 6.20 -1.84 17.62
CA ASN A 40 6.55 -0.52 18.14
C ASN A 40 7.24 0.35 17.09
N ARG A 41 8.06 -0.24 16.21
CA ARG A 41 8.78 0.52 15.18
C ARG A 41 7.91 0.93 14.00
N PHE A 42 6.99 0.08 13.57
CA PHE A 42 6.27 0.22 12.30
C PHE A 42 4.80 0.59 12.47
N ILE A 43 4.10 -0.03 13.43
CA ILE A 43 2.67 0.19 13.63
C ILE A 43 2.44 1.45 14.46
N ASN A 44 3.16 1.58 15.58
CA ASN A 44 2.96 2.67 16.53
C ASN A 44 4.01 3.79 16.42
N LEU A 45 5.02 3.63 15.57
CA LEU A 45 6.09 4.60 15.33
C LEU A 45 6.76 5.11 16.63
N GLY A 46 6.86 4.25 17.63
CA GLY A 46 7.48 4.52 18.93
C GLY A 46 6.56 5.15 19.98
N ILE A 47 5.29 5.42 19.66
CA ILE A 47 4.32 5.99 20.59
C ILE A 47 3.43 4.87 21.12
N THR A 48 3.63 4.44 22.36
CA THR A 48 2.84 3.33 22.95
C THR A 48 1.41 3.77 23.28
N ALA A 49 0.50 2.81 23.50
CA ALA A 49 -0.85 3.13 23.95
C ALA A 49 -0.85 3.92 25.27
N GLU A 50 0.12 3.64 26.14
CA GLU A 50 0.38 4.35 27.39
C GLU A 50 0.89 5.78 27.17
N ASP A 51 1.68 6.04 26.12
CA ASP A 51 2.04 7.40 25.74
C ASP A 51 0.84 8.15 25.14
N MET A 52 0.11 7.49 24.24
CA MET A 52 -1.06 8.05 23.54
C MET A 52 -2.13 8.52 24.52
N VAL A 53 -2.45 7.75 25.58
CA VAL A 53 -3.47 8.15 26.55
C VAL A 53 -3.09 9.44 27.30
N GLY A 54 -1.78 9.72 27.46
CA GLY A 54 -1.29 10.97 28.04
C GLY A 54 -1.29 12.16 27.07
N MET A 55 -1.39 11.90 25.76
CA MET A 55 -1.39 12.92 24.70
C MET A 55 -2.80 13.25 24.19
N LEU A 56 -3.76 12.35 24.40
CA LEU A 56 -5.13 12.45 23.91
C LEU A 56 -6.06 13.11 24.94
N PRO A 57 -7.26 13.58 24.53
CA PRO A 57 -8.23 14.15 25.45
C PRO A 57 -8.61 13.19 26.59
N GLU A 58 -8.94 13.73 27.78
CA GLU A 58 -9.21 12.95 29.01
C GLU A 58 -10.30 11.88 28.90
N TRP A 59 -11.21 12.01 27.91
CA TRP A 59 -12.27 11.02 27.69
C TRP A 59 -11.76 9.74 27.02
N VAL A 60 -10.57 9.78 26.40
CA VAL A 60 -9.90 8.60 25.84
C VAL A 60 -9.23 7.84 26.97
N GLN A 61 -9.59 6.58 27.14
CA GLN A 61 -9.02 5.69 28.14
C GLN A 61 -8.08 4.69 27.49
N LEU A 62 -7.17 4.11 28.27
CA LEU A 62 -6.21 3.11 27.76
C LEU A 62 -6.89 1.92 27.06
N ARG A 63 -8.07 1.52 27.52
CA ARG A 63 -8.87 0.44 26.90
C ARG A 63 -9.30 0.76 25.46
N ASP A 64 -9.44 2.04 25.13
CA ASP A 64 -9.86 2.51 23.80
C ASP A 64 -8.70 2.42 22.81
N LEU A 65 -7.48 2.22 23.31
CA LEU A 65 -6.22 2.14 22.57
C LEU A 65 -5.66 0.71 22.48
N GLU A 66 -6.48 -0.31 22.74
CA GLU A 66 -6.05 -1.72 22.75
C GLU A 66 -5.40 -2.16 21.43
N MET A 67 -5.85 -1.61 20.30
CA MET A 67 -5.27 -1.85 18.97
C MET A 67 -3.81 -1.39 18.85
N PHE A 68 -3.40 -0.41 19.67
CA PHE A 68 -2.04 0.10 19.77
C PHE A 68 -1.26 -0.56 20.92
N ARG A 69 -1.78 -1.61 21.55
CA ARG A 69 -1.08 -2.32 22.62
C ARG A 69 -0.68 -3.72 22.19
N TYR A 70 0.61 -3.99 22.22
CA TYR A 70 1.12 -5.34 21.98
C TYR A 70 0.79 -6.24 23.19
N PRO A 71 0.41 -7.52 22.98
CA PRO A 71 0.16 -8.43 24.09
C PRO A 71 1.42 -8.64 24.94
N LYS A 72 1.24 -8.98 26.22
CA LYS A 72 2.37 -9.31 27.09
C LYS A 72 3.15 -10.49 26.52
N LEU A 73 4.48 -10.36 26.50
CA LEU A 73 5.37 -11.41 25.99
C LEU A 73 5.22 -12.74 26.74
N GLU A 74 4.85 -12.71 28.03
CA GLU A 74 4.59 -13.92 28.80
C GLU A 74 3.38 -14.71 28.25
N ASP A 75 2.29 -14.01 27.92
CA ASP A 75 1.08 -14.64 27.38
C ASP A 75 1.32 -15.20 25.97
N MET A 76 2.10 -14.47 25.16
CA MET A 76 2.58 -14.92 23.85
C MET A 76 3.40 -16.22 23.97
N ARG A 77 4.33 -16.29 24.92
CA ARG A 77 5.18 -17.48 25.17
C ARG A 77 4.36 -18.66 25.68
N LYS A 78 3.44 -18.43 26.63
CA LYS A 78 2.56 -19.49 27.17
C LYS A 78 1.69 -20.12 26.08
N ALA A 79 1.17 -19.30 25.17
CA ALA A 79 0.37 -19.75 24.04
C ALA A 79 1.22 -20.30 22.87
N GLY A 80 2.55 -20.24 22.95
CA GLY A 80 3.46 -20.73 21.90
C GLY A 80 3.29 -20.01 20.57
N ILE A 81 2.96 -18.71 20.58
CA ILE A 81 2.57 -17.98 19.37
C ILE A 81 3.78 -17.59 18.53
N VAL A 82 3.77 -18.01 17.28
CA VAL A 82 4.68 -17.60 16.22
C VAL A 82 3.93 -16.67 15.25
N SER A 83 4.55 -15.57 14.88
CA SER A 83 3.95 -14.49 14.09
C SER A 83 4.93 -14.05 13.03
N VAL A 84 4.63 -14.36 11.77
CA VAL A 84 5.59 -14.24 10.65
C VAL A 84 4.88 -13.84 9.36
N HIS A 85 5.60 -13.24 8.42
CA HIS A 85 5.08 -13.01 7.07
C HIS A 85 5.11 -14.28 6.23
N LEU A 86 4.02 -14.59 5.55
CA LEU A 86 3.95 -15.74 4.63
C LEU A 86 4.95 -15.59 3.49
N GLY A 87 5.17 -14.35 3.03
CA GLY A 87 6.11 -14.07 1.94
C GLY A 87 7.59 -14.35 2.28
N SER A 88 7.93 -14.61 3.55
CA SER A 88 9.26 -15.10 3.94
C SER A 88 9.48 -16.59 3.61
N PHE A 89 8.41 -17.34 3.32
CA PHE A 89 8.47 -18.78 3.02
C PHE A 89 8.08 -19.09 1.58
N ILE A 90 7.21 -18.27 1.00
CA ILE A 90 6.69 -18.41 -0.36
C ILE A 90 6.95 -17.09 -1.08
N PRO A 91 7.62 -17.08 -2.25
CA PRO A 91 7.82 -15.85 -3.01
C PRO A 91 6.53 -15.07 -3.21
N TRP A 92 6.55 -13.78 -2.89
CA TRP A 92 5.38 -12.92 -2.97
C TRP A 92 5.18 -12.40 -4.40
N ASP A 93 4.44 -13.14 -5.23
CA ASP A 93 4.09 -12.75 -6.59
C ASP A 93 2.58 -12.44 -6.70
N PRO A 94 2.18 -11.15 -6.72
CA PRO A 94 0.78 -10.75 -6.84
C PRO A 94 0.08 -11.29 -8.08
N ARG A 95 0.80 -11.48 -9.19
CA ARG A 95 0.22 -11.98 -10.45
C ARG A 95 -0.15 -13.45 -10.33
N THR A 96 0.78 -14.27 -9.83
CA THR A 96 0.49 -15.69 -9.61
C THR A 96 -0.64 -15.86 -8.61
N MET A 97 -0.63 -15.08 -7.52
CA MET A 97 -1.71 -15.10 -6.53
C MET A 97 -3.05 -14.69 -7.13
N ALA A 98 -3.11 -13.60 -7.90
CA ALA A 98 -4.32 -13.13 -8.58
C ALA A 98 -4.86 -14.18 -9.56
N GLU A 99 -3.99 -14.85 -10.31
CA GLU A 99 -4.40 -15.89 -11.26
C GLU A 99 -4.90 -17.15 -10.53
N THR A 100 -4.28 -17.54 -9.41
CA THR A 100 -4.80 -18.61 -8.54
C THR A 100 -6.20 -18.28 -8.02
N LEU A 101 -6.41 -17.06 -7.50
CA LEU A 101 -7.73 -16.63 -7.02
C LEU A 101 -8.78 -16.67 -8.13
N ARG A 102 -8.42 -16.27 -9.34
CA ARG A 102 -9.30 -16.32 -10.51
C ARG A 102 -9.65 -17.75 -10.89
N ALA A 103 -8.65 -18.63 -10.98
CA ALA A 103 -8.82 -20.00 -11.42
C ALA A 103 -9.58 -20.86 -10.40
N GLU A 104 -9.29 -20.70 -9.11
CA GLU A 104 -9.81 -21.59 -8.06
C GLU A 104 -11.07 -21.06 -7.38
N LEU A 105 -11.18 -19.74 -7.21
CA LEU A 105 -12.29 -19.11 -6.47
C LEU A 105 -13.24 -18.32 -7.37
N GLY A 106 -12.99 -18.29 -8.68
CA GLY A 106 -13.80 -17.54 -9.63
C GLY A 106 -13.70 -16.02 -9.45
N TRP A 107 -12.62 -15.53 -8.83
CA TRP A 107 -12.40 -14.10 -8.65
C TRP A 107 -12.24 -13.40 -9.99
N LYS A 108 -12.78 -12.18 -10.09
CA LYS A 108 -12.78 -11.41 -11.34
C LYS A 108 -11.89 -10.19 -11.18
N TRP A 109 -11.08 -9.95 -12.20
CA TRP A 109 -10.32 -8.71 -12.33
C TRP A 109 -11.28 -7.53 -12.42
N ASN A 110 -10.78 -6.38 -11.99
CA ASN A 110 -11.48 -5.11 -12.15
C ASN A 110 -10.67 -4.20 -13.08
N SER A 111 -11.35 -3.34 -13.83
CA SER A 111 -10.67 -2.26 -14.53
C SER A 111 -10.35 -1.18 -13.51
N VAL A 112 -9.08 -0.84 -13.40
CA VAL A 112 -8.59 0.14 -12.43
C VAL A 112 -8.10 1.34 -13.22
N GLU A 113 -8.65 2.49 -12.89
CA GLU A 113 -8.39 3.74 -13.59
C GLU A 113 -6.89 4.08 -13.60
N GLY A 114 -6.37 4.46 -14.78
CA GLY A 114 -4.99 4.90 -14.94
C GLY A 114 -3.95 3.78 -15.00
N ILE A 115 -4.36 2.51 -15.10
CA ILE A 115 -3.46 1.38 -15.36
C ILE A 115 -3.99 0.42 -16.44
N PRO A 116 -3.10 -0.34 -17.10
CA PRO A 116 -3.51 -1.39 -18.02
C PRO A 116 -4.40 -2.46 -17.37
N ASP A 117 -5.40 -2.94 -18.11
CA ASP A 117 -6.32 -4.02 -17.66
C ASP A 117 -5.59 -5.33 -17.32
N GLU A 118 -4.38 -5.53 -17.86
CA GLU A 118 -3.53 -6.67 -17.51
C GLU A 118 -3.07 -6.67 -16.04
N TYR A 119 -3.25 -5.56 -15.31
CA TYR A 119 -2.99 -5.43 -13.88
C TYR A 119 -4.29 -5.33 -13.07
N GLY A 120 -5.38 -5.96 -13.52
CA GLY A 120 -6.71 -5.85 -12.90
C GLY A 120 -6.87 -6.41 -11.49
N TRP A 121 -5.75 -6.72 -10.80
CA TRP A 121 -5.68 -7.01 -9.37
C TRP A 121 -5.10 -5.89 -8.51
N GLU A 122 -4.51 -4.87 -9.13
CA GLU A 122 -3.81 -3.80 -8.43
C GLU A 122 -4.78 -2.74 -7.91
N LYS A 123 -4.83 -2.54 -6.59
CA LYS A 123 -5.60 -1.44 -5.95
C LYS A 123 -7.09 -1.39 -6.29
N VAL A 124 -7.69 -2.56 -6.45
CA VAL A 124 -9.12 -2.72 -6.79
C VAL A 124 -10.08 -2.24 -5.69
N GLU A 125 -9.60 -2.09 -4.45
CA GLU A 125 -10.40 -1.69 -3.29
C GLU A 125 -10.65 -0.18 -3.19
N CYS A 126 -9.86 0.64 -3.89
CA CYS A 126 -9.92 2.09 -3.75
C CYS A 126 -10.58 2.74 -4.98
N MET A 127 -11.71 3.39 -4.75
CA MET A 127 -12.45 4.13 -5.80
C MET A 127 -11.64 5.30 -6.40
N PHE A 128 -10.70 5.88 -5.62
CA PHE A 128 -9.90 7.04 -6.03
C PHE A 128 -8.44 6.67 -6.36
N THR A 129 -8.20 5.43 -6.82
CA THR A 129 -6.85 5.00 -7.24
C THR A 129 -6.28 5.92 -8.32
N GLY A 130 -7.06 6.26 -9.35
CA GLY A 130 -6.61 7.15 -10.43
C GLY A 130 -6.15 8.52 -9.93
N ILE A 131 -6.86 9.11 -8.96
CA ILE A 131 -6.49 10.41 -8.36
C ILE A 131 -5.18 10.30 -7.58
N ARG A 132 -4.99 9.24 -6.80
CA ARG A 132 -3.73 9.02 -6.07
C ARG A 132 -2.55 8.95 -7.03
N ASP A 133 -2.75 8.33 -8.18
CA ASP A 133 -1.72 8.20 -9.21
C ASP A 133 -1.48 9.47 -10.00
N TYR A 134 -2.55 10.20 -10.29
CA TYR A 134 -2.46 11.50 -10.92
C TYR A 134 -1.73 12.51 -10.01
N LEU A 135 -2.05 12.57 -8.72
CA LEU A 135 -1.32 13.38 -7.74
C LEU A 135 0.17 13.00 -7.66
N LYS A 136 0.47 11.70 -7.67
CA LYS A 136 1.86 11.20 -7.71
C LYS A 136 2.56 11.64 -9.00
N PHE A 137 1.86 11.58 -10.13
CA PHE A 137 2.36 12.01 -11.42
C PHE A 137 2.64 13.51 -11.45
N ILE A 138 1.69 14.36 -11.02
CA ILE A 138 1.91 15.82 -10.86
C ILE A 138 3.15 16.06 -10.00
N LYS A 139 3.26 15.35 -8.88
CA LYS A 139 4.34 15.55 -7.91
C LYS A 139 5.72 15.11 -8.43
N ARG A 140 5.82 14.02 -9.21
CA ARG A 140 7.11 13.35 -9.49
C ARG A 140 7.34 12.93 -10.95
N GLY A 141 6.34 13.05 -11.83
CA GLY A 141 6.44 12.72 -13.26
C GLY A 141 6.31 11.23 -13.60
N PHE A 142 5.79 10.40 -12.68
CA PHE A 142 5.51 9.00 -12.96
C PHE A 142 4.32 8.49 -12.14
N GLY A 143 3.51 7.62 -12.74
CA GLY A 143 2.28 7.10 -12.15
C GLY A 143 2.45 5.68 -11.63
N ARG A 144 1.36 4.91 -11.70
CA ARG A 144 1.35 3.48 -11.31
C ARG A 144 1.87 2.60 -12.42
N THR A 145 1.55 2.92 -13.67
CA THR A 145 1.95 2.08 -14.80
C THR A 145 3.47 2.00 -14.86
N THR A 146 4.19 3.11 -14.70
CA THR A 146 5.66 3.11 -14.55
C THR A 146 6.15 2.17 -13.45
N HIS A 147 5.49 2.16 -12.29
CA HIS A 147 5.87 1.30 -11.17
C HIS A 147 5.70 -0.18 -11.52
N LEU A 148 4.53 -0.55 -12.06
CA LEU A 148 4.19 -1.94 -12.40
C LEU A 148 5.08 -2.47 -13.53
N VAL A 149 5.25 -1.71 -14.62
CA VAL A 149 6.11 -2.15 -15.73
C VAL A 149 7.57 -2.23 -15.31
N SER A 150 8.02 -1.40 -14.36
CA SER A 150 9.38 -1.50 -13.84
C SER A 150 9.62 -2.79 -13.06
N ILE A 151 8.60 -3.31 -12.35
CA ILE A 151 8.67 -4.63 -11.71
C ILE A 151 8.76 -5.71 -12.80
N ASP A 152 7.85 -5.68 -13.77
CA ASP A 152 7.82 -6.67 -14.85
C ASP A 152 9.12 -6.71 -15.67
N ILE A 153 9.76 -5.56 -15.91
CA ILE A 153 11.05 -5.49 -16.60
C ILE A 153 12.16 -6.13 -15.76
N ARG A 154 12.20 -5.89 -14.43
CA ARG A 154 13.20 -6.52 -13.54
C ARG A 154 13.00 -8.03 -13.45
N GLU A 155 11.76 -8.49 -13.54
CA GLU A 155 11.41 -9.91 -13.55
C GLU A 155 11.56 -10.57 -14.93
N GLY A 156 11.96 -9.82 -15.96
CA GLY A 156 12.13 -10.34 -17.32
C GLY A 156 10.81 -10.67 -18.03
N ARG A 157 9.68 -10.15 -17.55
CA ARG A 157 8.32 -10.39 -18.09
C ARG A 157 7.94 -9.42 -19.21
N LYS A 158 8.56 -8.23 -19.22
CA LYS A 158 8.36 -7.21 -20.25
C LYS A 158 9.69 -6.62 -20.70
N THR A 159 9.75 -6.22 -21.95
CA THR A 159 10.83 -5.39 -22.49
C THR A 159 10.65 -3.94 -22.07
N ARG A 160 11.73 -3.15 -22.14
CA ARG A 160 11.66 -1.71 -21.86
C ARG A 160 10.74 -0.99 -22.84
N GLU A 161 10.76 -1.41 -24.10
CA GLU A 161 9.96 -0.84 -25.18
C GLU A 161 8.46 -1.06 -24.95
N GLU A 162 8.05 -2.25 -24.50
CA GLU A 162 6.67 -2.53 -24.10
C GLU A 162 6.26 -1.68 -22.89
N GLY A 163 7.13 -1.58 -21.88
CA GLY A 163 6.88 -0.77 -20.70
C GLY A 163 6.66 0.71 -21.04
N LEU A 164 7.50 1.29 -21.91
CA LEU A 164 7.37 2.69 -22.32
C LEU A 164 6.06 2.98 -23.04
N LYS A 165 5.59 2.08 -23.91
CA LYS A 165 4.29 2.22 -24.59
C LYS A 165 3.13 2.27 -23.60
N LEU A 166 3.15 1.39 -22.59
CA LEU A 166 2.13 1.39 -21.54
C LEU A 166 2.20 2.67 -20.70
N ILE A 167 3.40 3.13 -20.34
CA ILE A 167 3.56 4.39 -19.59
C ILE A 167 2.95 5.57 -20.35
N GLU A 168 3.28 5.71 -21.63
CA GLU A 168 2.76 6.79 -22.49
C GLU A 168 1.22 6.74 -22.63
N GLN A 169 0.67 5.53 -22.65
CA GLN A 169 -0.78 5.33 -22.77
C GLN A 169 -1.53 5.66 -21.48
N TYR A 170 -1.00 5.30 -20.31
CA TYR A 170 -1.78 5.28 -19.06
C TYR A 170 -1.34 6.29 -17.99
N ASP A 171 -0.05 6.58 -17.84
CA ASP A 171 0.41 7.50 -16.79
C ASP A 171 0.11 8.96 -17.16
N GLY A 172 -0.26 9.76 -16.16
CA GLY A 172 -0.44 11.21 -16.30
C GLY A 172 -1.73 11.66 -16.97
N LYS A 173 -2.65 10.75 -17.26
CA LYS A 173 -4.01 11.07 -17.73
C LYS A 173 -4.85 11.64 -16.60
N ARG A 174 -5.76 12.55 -16.94
CA ARG A 174 -6.74 13.10 -16.00
C ARG A 174 -7.74 12.00 -15.64
N PRO A 175 -7.82 11.56 -14.38
CA PRO A 175 -8.75 10.51 -14.00
C PRO A 175 -10.20 11.03 -14.09
N ALA A 176 -11.11 10.23 -14.65
CA ALA A 176 -12.55 10.47 -14.64
C ALA A 176 -13.11 10.54 -13.20
N SER A 177 -12.51 9.81 -12.25
CA SER A 177 -12.91 9.90 -10.83
C SER A 177 -12.62 11.28 -10.20
N LEU A 178 -11.82 12.14 -10.85
CA LEU A 178 -11.52 13.48 -10.36
C LEU A 178 -12.78 14.32 -10.20
N ASP A 179 -13.74 14.23 -11.13
CA ASP A 179 -14.97 15.04 -11.09
C ASP A 179 -15.76 14.77 -9.80
N LEU A 180 -15.97 13.49 -9.47
CA LEU A 180 -16.64 13.07 -8.24
C LEU A 180 -15.86 13.49 -7.00
N PHE A 181 -14.53 13.34 -7.02
CA PHE A 181 -13.71 13.73 -5.88
C PHE A 181 -13.79 15.22 -5.59
N LEU A 182 -13.68 16.06 -6.62
CA LEU A 182 -13.80 17.51 -6.52
C LEU A 182 -15.15 17.93 -5.94
N GLU A 183 -16.25 17.28 -6.37
CA GLU A 183 -17.58 17.48 -5.78
C GLU A 183 -17.59 17.14 -4.28
N LEU A 184 -17.03 15.99 -3.90
CA LEU A 184 -17.04 15.52 -2.51
C LEU A 184 -16.23 16.41 -1.55
N VAL A 185 -15.09 16.95 -2.02
CA VAL A 185 -14.23 17.82 -1.20
C VAL A 185 -14.58 19.30 -1.33
N GLY A 186 -15.46 19.67 -2.27
CA GLY A 186 -15.87 21.05 -2.51
C GLY A 186 -14.76 21.92 -3.09
N LEU A 187 -13.92 21.36 -3.97
CA LEU A 187 -12.85 22.07 -4.66
C LEU A 187 -13.14 22.19 -6.16
N THR A 188 -12.70 23.29 -6.75
CA THR A 188 -12.55 23.38 -8.21
C THR A 188 -11.30 22.64 -8.66
N GLU A 189 -11.25 22.28 -9.95
CA GLU A 189 -10.04 21.65 -10.51
C GLU A 189 -8.83 22.59 -10.49
N GLU A 190 -9.05 23.90 -10.65
CA GLU A 190 -7.99 24.92 -10.56
C GLU A 190 -7.36 24.94 -9.16
N GLU A 191 -8.18 24.97 -8.10
CA GLU A 191 -7.69 24.88 -6.72
C GLU A 191 -6.96 23.57 -6.44
N PHE A 192 -7.49 22.45 -6.94
CA PHE A 192 -6.84 21.15 -6.83
C PHE A 192 -5.44 21.16 -7.49
N LEU A 193 -5.35 21.67 -8.72
CA LEU A 193 -4.09 21.73 -9.46
C LEU A 193 -3.09 22.68 -8.79
N ASP A 194 -3.52 23.84 -8.30
CA ASP A 194 -2.65 24.77 -7.57
C ASP A 194 -2.03 24.09 -6.32
N ILE A 195 -2.85 23.42 -5.52
CA ILE A 195 -2.39 22.65 -4.35
C ILE A 195 -1.42 21.53 -4.76
N ALA A 196 -1.79 20.75 -5.78
CA ALA A 196 -1.00 19.60 -6.23
C ALA A 196 0.36 20.04 -6.82
N MET A 197 0.37 21.08 -7.65
CA MET A 197 1.58 21.63 -8.26
C MET A 197 2.49 22.30 -7.23
N GLY A 198 1.93 22.89 -6.16
CA GLY A 198 2.70 23.38 -5.02
C GLY A 198 3.51 22.28 -4.30
N GLN A 199 3.20 21.01 -4.54
CA GLN A 199 3.91 19.85 -3.99
C GLN A 199 4.94 19.23 -4.96
N CYS A 200 5.10 19.77 -6.17
CA CYS A 200 6.02 19.26 -7.19
C CYS A 200 7.46 19.11 -6.68
N VAL A 201 8.11 18.02 -7.09
CA VAL A 201 9.49 17.70 -6.71
C VAL A 201 10.38 17.71 -7.95
N SER A 202 11.40 18.57 -7.93
CA SER A 202 12.46 18.64 -8.94
C SER A 202 13.10 17.27 -9.21
N PRO A 203 13.50 16.95 -10.46
CA PRO A 203 13.57 17.82 -11.63
C PRO A 203 12.28 17.92 -12.45
N TYR A 204 11.27 17.11 -12.13
CA TYR A 204 10.02 17.14 -12.87
C TYR A 204 9.29 18.46 -12.68
N LYS A 205 8.69 18.96 -13.76
CA LYS A 205 7.79 20.11 -13.76
C LYS A 205 6.52 19.66 -14.47
N HIS A 206 5.42 19.67 -13.73
CA HIS A 206 4.13 19.35 -14.30
C HIS A 206 3.64 20.49 -15.19
N ASP A 207 3.16 20.15 -16.39
CA ASP A 207 2.46 21.07 -17.27
C ASP A 207 1.00 20.60 -17.43
N PRO A 208 0.04 21.27 -16.78
CA PRO A 208 -1.38 20.93 -16.90
C PRO A 208 -1.91 21.02 -18.34
N SER A 209 -1.28 21.80 -19.22
CA SER A 209 -1.75 21.97 -20.59
C SER A 209 -1.47 20.77 -21.49
N GLU A 210 -0.55 19.88 -21.08
CA GLU A 210 -0.21 18.64 -21.79
C GLU A 210 -1.04 17.44 -21.31
N VAL A 211 -1.90 17.62 -20.30
CA VAL A 211 -2.72 16.55 -19.74
C VAL A 211 -3.86 16.19 -20.68
N SER A 212 -3.95 14.91 -21.02
CA SER A 212 -5.08 14.35 -21.77
C SER A 212 -6.10 13.71 -20.81
N PRO A 213 -7.39 13.67 -21.20
CA PRO A 213 -8.37 12.79 -20.58
C PRO A 213 -7.94 11.31 -20.63
#